data_AF-K1SRU0-F1
#
_entry.id   AF-K1SRU0-F1
#
_cell.length_a   1.000
_cell.length_b   1.000
_cell.length_c   1.000
_cell.angle_alpha   90.00
_cell.angle_beta   90.00
_cell.angle_gamma   90.00
#
_symmetry.space_group_name_H-M   'P 1'
#
loop_
_entity.id
_entity.type
_entity.pdbx_description
1 polymer ?
#
loop_
_entity_poly.entity_id
_entity_poly.type
_entity_poly.pdbx_seq_one_letter_code
_entity_poly.pdbx_strand_id
1 'polypeptide(L)' 'PEVERLINKKLYIPNYPQERETSESLNVAIATAVVCSEFRRRLLP' A
#
# COMPACT_ATOMS: atom_id res chain seq x y z
N PRO A 1 -17.76 1.99 -4.58
CA PRO A 1 -17.70 1.52 -5.99
C PRO A 1 -17.44 2.63 -7.02
N GLU A 2 -18.04 3.82 -6.88
CA GLU A 2 -17.86 4.91 -7.86
C GLU A 2 -16.40 5.36 -8.00
N VAL A 3 -15.70 5.56 -6.87
CA VAL A 3 -14.28 5.90 -6.85
C VAL A 3 -13.40 4.76 -7.39
N GLU A 4 -13.76 3.51 -7.12
CA GLU A 4 -13.00 2.34 -7.60
C GLU A 4 -12.96 2.26 -9.13
N ARG A 5 -14.03 2.71 -9.80
CA ARG A 5 -14.09 2.77 -11.28
C ARG A 5 -13.11 3.77 -11.89
N LEU A 6 -12.61 4.73 -11.09
CA LEU A 6 -11.63 5.73 -11.54
C LEU A 6 -10.17 5.23 -11.38
N ILE A 7 -9.96 4.07 -10.75
CA ILE A 7 -8.62 3.53 -10.49
C ILE A 7 -8.06 2.87 -11.75
N ASN A 8 -6.96 3.39 -12.27
CA ASN A 8 -6.24 2.82 -13.41
C ASN A 8 -5.29 1.67 -13.03
N LYS A 9 -4.81 1.65 -11.78
CA LYS A 9 -3.87 0.66 -11.26
C LYS A 9 -4.02 0.50 -9.76
N LYS A 10 -4.31 -0.73 -9.32
CA LYS A 10 -4.33 -1.06 -7.88
C LYS A 10 -2.90 -1.31 -7.38
N LEU A 11 -2.62 -0.88 -6.16
CA LEU A 11 -1.36 -1.09 -5.46
C LEU A 11 -1.63 -1.94 -4.22
N TYR A 12 -0.71 -2.85 -3.90
CA TYR A 12 -0.79 -3.72 -2.74
C TYR A 12 0.48 -3.59 -1.91
N ILE A 13 0.33 -3.51 -0.59
CA ILE A 13 1.45 -3.62 0.34
C ILE A 13 1.60 -5.12 0.67
N PRO A 14 2.79 -5.72 0.45
CA PRO A 14 3.00 -7.11 0.78
C PRO A 14 2.92 -7.32 2.30
N ASN A 15 2.42 -8.48 2.72
CA ASN A 15 2.45 -8.88 4.12
C ASN A 15 3.90 -9.05 4.59
N TYR A 16 4.14 -8.71 5.86
CA TYR A 16 5.42 -8.90 6.52
C TYR A 16 5.23 -9.50 7.92
N PRO A 17 5.89 -10.62 8.26
CA PRO A 17 6.81 -11.39 7.42
C PRO A 17 6.07 -12.17 6.31
N GLN A 18 6.73 -12.38 5.17
CA GLN A 18 6.11 -12.87 3.92
C GLN A 18 5.49 -14.28 4.01
N GLU A 19 5.91 -15.08 4.99
CA GLU A 19 5.48 -16.48 5.16
C GLU A 19 4.55 -16.69 6.36
N ARG A 20 4.12 -15.60 7.01
CA ARG A 20 3.19 -15.68 8.14
C ARG A 20 1.87 -15.06 7.73
N GLU A 21 0.79 -15.81 7.88
CA GLU A 21 -0.54 -15.24 7.81
C GLU A 21 -0.69 -14.21 8.93
N THR A 22 -0.65 -12.94 8.57
CA THR A 22 -1.07 -11.85 9.44
C THR A 22 -2.56 -11.64 9.19
N SER A 23 -3.39 -11.94 10.18
CA SER A 23 -4.85 -11.89 10.04
C SER A 23 -5.44 -10.47 9.91
N GLU A 24 -4.62 -9.43 9.87
CA GLU A 24 -5.10 -8.05 9.83
C GLU A 24 -4.52 -7.28 8.64
N SER A 25 -5.42 -6.66 7.87
CA SER A 25 -5.04 -5.59 6.96
C SER A 25 -4.42 -4.44 7.76
N LEU A 26 -3.41 -3.77 7.20
CA LEU A 26 -2.75 -2.65 7.86
C LEU A 26 -3.75 -1.52 8.17
N ASN A 27 -3.49 -0.82 9.27
CA ASN A 27 -4.16 0.44 9.56
C ASN A 27 -3.98 1.42 8.38
N VAL A 28 -5.05 2.16 8.04
CA VAL A 28 -5.05 3.10 6.91
C VAL A 28 -3.90 4.12 6.97
N ALA A 29 -3.59 4.66 8.16
CA ALA A 29 -2.51 5.63 8.32
C ALA A 29 -1.14 5.01 8.00
N ILE A 30 -0.92 3.77 8.42
CA ILE A 30 0.31 3.01 8.11
C ILE A 30 0.38 2.71 6.62
N ALA A 31 -0.72 2.25 6.00
CA ALA A 31 -0.76 1.97 4.57
C ALA A 31 -0.45 3.23 3.74
N THR A 32 -1.03 4.38 4.11
CA THR A 32 -0.75 5.67 3.47
C THR A 32 0.71 6.08 3.64
N ALA A 33 1.27 5.99 4.85
CA ALA A 33 2.65 6.38 5.11
C ALA A 33 3.67 5.56 4.31
N VAL A 34 3.45 4.23 4.19
CA VAL A 34 4.28 3.34 3.37
C VAL A 34 4.21 3.75 1.90
N VAL A 35 3.01 3.97 1.36
CA VAL A 35 2.81 4.37 -0.04
C VAL A 35 3.48 5.72 -0.34
N CYS A 36 3.26 6.73 0.50
CA CYS A 36 3.89 8.05 0.33
C CYS A 36 5.41 7.97 0.40
N SER A 37 5.95 7.14 1.30
CA SER A 37 7.41 6.96 1.44
C SER A 37 8.02 6.30 0.22
N GLU A 38 7.37 5.27 -0.34
CA GLU A 38 7.84 4.61 -1.57
C GLU A 38 7.77 5.54 -2.78
N PHE A 39 6.71 6.35 -2.91
CA PHE A 39 6.64 7.35 -3.97
C PHE A 39 7.75 8.38 -3.85
N ARG A 40 8.00 8.89 -2.63
CA ARG A 40 9.12 9.79 -2.38
C ARG A 40 10.46 9.12 -2.74
N ARG A 41 10.66 7.86 -2.34
CA ARG A 41 11.90 7.10 -2.64
C ARG A 41 12.16 7.00 -4.13
N ARG A 42 11.12 6.77 -4.95
CA ARG A 42 11.23 6.68 -6.41
C ARG A 42 11.52 8.01 -7.11
N LEU A 43 11.21 9.13 -6.47
CA LEU A 43 11.47 10.48 -7.00
C LEU A 43 12.87 10.99 -6.65
N LEU A 44 13.57 10.35 -5.71
CA LEU A 44 14.95 10.68 -5.38
C LEU A 44 15.90 10.07 -6.44
N PRO A 45 16.98 10.79 -6.83
CA PRO A 45 17.97 10.31 -7.79
C PRO A 45 18.70 9.03 -7.35
#